data_AF-A0AAQ3R4R1-F1
#
_entry.id   AF-A0AAQ3R4R1-F1
#
_cell.length_a   1.000
_cell.length_b   1.000
_cell.length_c   1.000
_cell.angle_alpha   90.00
_cell.angle_beta   90.00
_cell.angle_gamma   90.00
#
_symmetry.space_group_name_H-M   'P 1'
#
loop_
_entity.id
_entity.type
_entity.pdbx_description
1 polymer ?
#
loop_
_entity_poly.entity_id
_entity_poly.type
_entity_poly.pdbx_seq_one_letter_code
_entity_poly.pdbx_strand_id
1 'polypeptide(L)'
;MANFILPPSLYDVFLESVHFGTPEDARHTITYHLNGPPQAVTKAKRSLSHVLAKIISLRKRELLDLLLEPIVEHGVPIIGNAVKAAAALPLDEATYYLDALFALGWDVNEPISNAEPPVLRYAMLKRVIIDLTVYSLALHNISLVRWLLKKGADPNAPADIDYSALSIAVSRSKFRTVKLLLEHAQHSHNGHLVYYATLRDDPKEAMRMIKLVYKYNKPIDDIL
;
A
#
# COMPACT_ATOMS: atom_id res chain seq x y z
N MET A 1 -26.83 38.47 -5.34
CA MET A 1 -25.81 37.60 -5.96
C MET A 1 -26.30 36.17 -5.86
N ALA A 2 -26.68 35.54 -6.97
CA ALA A 2 -27.13 34.15 -6.95
C ALA A 2 -25.91 33.24 -6.72
N ASN A 3 -25.91 32.47 -5.63
CA ASN A 3 -24.94 31.39 -5.42
C ASN A 3 -25.18 30.33 -6.48
N PHE A 4 -24.34 30.30 -7.51
CA PHE A 4 -24.29 29.19 -8.46
C PHE A 4 -23.67 27.97 -7.76
N ILE A 5 -24.53 27.10 -7.22
CA ILE A 5 -24.13 25.79 -6.74
C ILE A 5 -23.99 24.90 -7.97
N LEU A 6 -22.76 24.54 -8.32
CA LEU A 6 -22.50 23.54 -9.36
C LEU A 6 -23.08 22.19 -8.92
N PRO A 7 -23.61 21.37 -9.85
CA PRO A 7 -24.07 20.03 -9.51
C PRO A 7 -22.92 19.19 -8.94
N PRO A 8 -23.20 18.29 -7.97
CA PRO A 8 -22.16 17.49 -7.32
C PRO A 8 -21.41 16.62 -8.34
N SER A 9 -20.12 16.42 -8.13
CA SER A 9 -19.35 15.51 -8.97
C SER A 9 -19.80 14.06 -8.71
N LEU A 10 -19.51 13.15 -9.65
CA LEU A 10 -19.85 11.74 -9.46
C LEU A 10 -19.08 11.11 -8.30
N TYR A 11 -17.90 11.65 -7.97
CA TYR A 11 -17.19 11.29 -6.75
C TYR A 11 -17.99 11.69 -5.50
N ASP A 12 -18.55 12.91 -5.47
CA ASP A 12 -19.35 13.39 -4.33
C ASP A 12 -20.62 12.56 -4.15
N VAL A 13 -21.31 12.21 -5.25
CA VAL A 13 -22.50 11.34 -5.23
C VAL A 13 -22.17 9.96 -4.65
N PHE A 14 -21.09 9.33 -5.12
CA PHE A 14 -20.68 8.03 -4.58
C PHE A 14 -20.27 8.15 -3.11
N LEU A 15 -19.50 9.19 -2.76
CA LEU A 15 -19.03 9.44 -1.41
C LEU A 15 -20.20 9.63 -0.44
N GLU A 16 -21.21 10.40 -0.83
CA GLU A 16 -22.43 10.62 -0.05
C GLU A 16 -23.18 9.31 0.18
N SER A 17 -23.36 8.49 -0.86
CA SER A 17 -24.01 7.18 -0.73
C SER A 17 -23.27 6.23 0.21
N VAL A 18 -21.92 6.23 0.18
CA VAL A 18 -21.08 5.44 1.08
C VAL A 18 -21.20 5.92 2.53
N HIS A 19 -21.39 7.22 2.74
CA HIS A 19 -21.48 7.81 4.07
C HIS A 19 -22.84 7.58 4.74
N PHE A 20 -23.92 7.80 4.00
CA PHE A 20 -25.26 7.93 4.57
C PHE A 20 -26.25 6.84 4.11
N GLY A 21 -25.96 6.14 3.01
CA GLY A 21 -26.81 5.06 2.50
C GLY A 21 -26.56 3.71 3.18
N THR A 22 -27.48 2.78 2.97
CA THR A 22 -27.23 1.36 3.24
C THR A 22 -26.21 0.81 2.23
N PRO A 23 -25.53 -0.32 2.53
CA PRO A 23 -24.65 -0.99 1.56
C PRO A 23 -25.35 -1.26 0.22
N GLU A 24 -26.63 -1.63 0.24
CA GLU A 24 -27.44 -1.89 -0.94
C GLU A 24 -27.72 -0.61 -1.73
N ASP A 25 -28.07 0.49 -1.06
CA ASP A 25 -28.32 1.79 -1.71
C ASP A 25 -27.05 2.33 -2.37
N ALA A 26 -25.90 2.22 -1.68
CA ALA A 26 -24.61 2.63 -2.21
C ALA A 26 -24.21 1.76 -3.41
N ARG A 27 -24.36 0.43 -3.32
CA ARG A 27 -24.13 -0.49 -4.43
C ARG A 27 -25.03 -0.16 -5.62
N HIS A 28 -26.33 0.06 -5.39
CA HIS A 28 -27.29 0.40 -6.45
C HIS A 28 -26.90 1.71 -7.14
N THR A 29 -26.57 2.75 -6.37
CA THR A 29 -26.11 4.04 -6.90
C THR A 29 -24.87 3.88 -7.77
N ILE A 30 -23.85 3.17 -7.28
CA ILE A 30 -22.60 2.95 -8.01
C ILE A 30 -22.84 2.14 -9.29
N THR A 31 -23.57 1.04 -9.20
CA THR A 31 -23.84 0.16 -10.35
C THR A 31 -24.72 0.81 -11.40
N TYR A 32 -25.68 1.65 -11.01
CA TYR A 32 -26.47 2.47 -11.94
C TYR A 32 -25.56 3.32 -12.84
N HIS A 33 -24.56 3.98 -12.26
CA HIS A 33 -23.63 4.82 -13.01
C HIS A 33 -22.59 4.03 -13.81
N LEU A 34 -22.21 2.82 -13.36
CA LEU A 34 -21.33 1.92 -14.11
C LEU A 34 -22.00 1.33 -15.37
N ASN A 35 -23.33 1.20 -15.37
CA ASN A 35 -24.13 0.76 -16.52
C ASN A 35 -24.55 1.90 -17.47
N GLY A 36 -24.04 3.12 -17.25
CA GLY A 36 -24.39 4.30 -18.03
C GLY A 36 -23.79 4.32 -19.46
N PRO A 37 -23.94 5.45 -20.19
CA PRO A 37 -23.29 5.62 -21.50
C PRO A 37 -21.76 5.72 -21.38
N PRO A 38 -20.97 5.39 -22.43
CA PRO A 38 -19.50 5.22 -22.34
C PRO A 38 -18.72 6.36 -21.67
N GLN A 39 -19.09 7.62 -21.96
CA GLN A 39 -18.46 8.80 -21.35
C GLN A 39 -18.75 8.89 -19.83
N ALA A 40 -19.96 8.53 -19.41
CA ALA A 40 -20.34 8.50 -18.00
C ALA A 40 -19.66 7.33 -17.27
N VAL A 41 -19.57 6.17 -17.90
CA VAL A 41 -18.93 4.96 -17.34
C VAL A 41 -17.46 5.20 -17.02
N THR A 42 -16.73 5.88 -17.90
CA THR A 42 -15.31 6.20 -17.65
C THR A 42 -15.15 7.06 -16.40
N LYS A 43 -16.03 8.05 -16.21
CA LYS A 43 -16.07 8.88 -15.00
C LYS A 43 -16.48 8.06 -13.78
N ALA A 44 -17.45 7.15 -13.91
CA ALA A 44 -17.92 6.27 -12.85
C ALA A 44 -16.79 5.34 -12.35
N LYS A 45 -16.08 4.67 -13.27
CA LYS A 45 -14.92 3.83 -12.91
C LYS A 45 -13.90 4.64 -12.12
N ARG A 46 -13.49 5.80 -12.62
CA ARG A 46 -12.53 6.68 -11.94
C ARG A 46 -13.02 7.10 -10.55
N SER A 47 -14.27 7.57 -10.45
CA SER A 47 -14.87 7.96 -9.19
C SER A 47 -14.90 6.80 -8.19
N LEU A 48 -15.27 5.59 -8.61
CA LEU A 48 -15.27 4.41 -7.75
C LEU A 48 -13.85 4.05 -7.29
N SER A 49 -12.86 4.06 -8.18
CA SER A 49 -11.45 3.83 -7.81
C SER A 49 -10.99 4.72 -6.66
N HIS A 50 -11.36 6.00 -6.68
CA HIS A 50 -11.04 6.94 -5.59
C HIS A 50 -11.85 6.68 -4.32
N VAL A 51 -13.13 6.33 -4.46
CA VAL A 51 -14.04 6.08 -3.32
C VAL A 51 -13.71 4.77 -2.59
N LEU A 52 -13.06 3.80 -3.22
CA LEU A 52 -12.60 2.56 -2.56
C LEU A 52 -11.77 2.84 -1.31
N ALA A 53 -10.86 3.82 -1.36
CA ALA A 53 -10.08 4.22 -0.18
C ALA A 53 -10.99 4.67 0.98
N LYS A 54 -12.10 5.35 0.66
CA LYS A 54 -13.07 5.77 1.68
C LYS A 54 -13.85 4.59 2.24
N ILE A 55 -14.35 3.70 1.39
CA ILE A 55 -15.05 2.46 1.79
C ILE A 55 -14.20 1.67 2.80
N ILE A 56 -12.92 1.52 2.51
CA ILE A 56 -11.95 0.83 3.37
C ILE A 56 -11.71 1.60 4.67
N SER A 57 -11.45 2.91 4.60
CA SER A 57 -11.20 3.73 5.80
C SER A 57 -12.38 3.76 6.77
N LEU A 58 -13.61 3.66 6.24
CA LEU A 58 -14.85 3.58 7.02
C LEU A 58 -15.21 2.14 7.41
N ARG A 59 -14.38 1.15 7.06
CA ARG A 59 -14.56 -0.27 7.35
C ARG A 59 -15.89 -0.84 6.84
N LYS A 60 -16.35 -0.36 5.69
CA LYS A 60 -17.61 -0.79 5.05
C LYS A 60 -17.41 -2.13 4.32
N ARG A 61 -17.16 -3.20 5.07
CA ARG A 61 -16.86 -4.55 4.53
C ARG A 61 -17.97 -5.07 3.62
N GLU A 62 -19.20 -5.09 4.11
CA GLU A 62 -20.38 -5.54 3.36
C GLU A 62 -20.55 -4.80 2.04
N LEU A 63 -20.35 -3.48 2.02
CA LEU A 63 -20.40 -2.70 0.79
C LEU A 63 -19.25 -3.08 -0.17
N LEU A 64 -18.03 -3.30 0.32
CA LEU A 64 -16.94 -3.75 -0.53
C LEU A 64 -17.28 -5.10 -1.17
N ASP A 65 -17.81 -6.05 -0.39
CA ASP A 65 -18.17 -7.39 -0.85
C ASP A 65 -19.23 -7.33 -1.96
N LEU A 66 -20.25 -6.48 -1.77
CA LEU A 66 -21.28 -6.20 -2.77
C LEU A 66 -20.75 -5.54 -4.06
N LEU A 67 -19.57 -4.93 -4.00
CA LEU A 67 -18.93 -4.24 -5.12
C LEU A 67 -17.84 -5.07 -5.81
N LEU A 68 -17.41 -6.21 -5.26
CA LEU A 68 -16.34 -7.03 -5.86
C LEU A 68 -16.68 -7.47 -7.29
N GLU A 69 -17.87 -8.05 -7.49
CA GLU A 69 -18.34 -8.47 -8.82
C GLU A 69 -18.47 -7.27 -9.78
N PRO A 70 -19.19 -6.18 -9.43
CA PRO A 70 -19.26 -4.99 -10.29
C PRO A 70 -17.90 -4.39 -10.67
N ILE A 71 -16.93 -4.37 -9.75
CA ILE A 71 -15.57 -3.87 -10.01
C ILE A 71 -14.88 -4.72 -11.08
N VAL A 72 -14.97 -6.04 -10.97
CA VAL A 72 -14.37 -6.98 -11.93
C VAL A 72 -15.08 -6.88 -13.28
N GLU A 73 -16.41 -6.96 -13.31
CA GLU A 73 -17.22 -6.90 -14.54
C GLU A 73 -16.94 -5.64 -15.36
N HIS A 74 -16.81 -4.51 -14.68
CA HIS A 74 -16.58 -3.22 -15.33
C HIS A 74 -15.08 -2.91 -15.47
N GLY A 75 -14.16 -3.73 -14.98
CA GLY A 75 -12.72 -3.45 -15.02
C GLY A 75 -12.38 -2.11 -14.37
N VAL A 76 -12.91 -1.88 -13.16
CA VAL A 76 -12.64 -0.66 -12.39
C VAL A 76 -11.20 -0.76 -11.85
N PRO A 77 -10.31 0.20 -12.17
CA PRO A 77 -8.91 0.09 -11.76
C PRO A 77 -8.79 0.26 -10.25
N ILE A 78 -7.96 -0.57 -9.64
CA ILE A 78 -7.54 -0.39 -8.24
C ILE A 78 -6.39 0.62 -8.22
N ILE A 79 -6.42 1.57 -7.29
CA ILE A 79 -5.37 2.58 -7.13
C ILE A 79 -4.77 2.50 -5.73
N GLY A 80 -3.50 2.89 -5.60
CA GLY A 80 -2.75 2.69 -4.36
C GLY A 80 -3.33 3.41 -3.14
N ASN A 81 -4.16 4.44 -3.30
CA ASN A 81 -4.87 5.06 -2.17
C ASN A 81 -5.74 4.06 -1.40
N ALA A 82 -6.35 3.07 -2.08
CA ALA A 82 -7.12 2.01 -1.44
C ALA A 82 -6.21 1.07 -0.63
N VAL A 83 -5.06 0.71 -1.20
CA VAL A 83 -4.03 -0.13 -0.55
C VAL A 83 -3.45 0.57 0.68
N LYS A 84 -3.15 1.86 0.57
CA LYS A 84 -2.68 2.72 1.66
C LYS A 84 -3.72 2.80 2.78
N ALA A 85 -4.99 3.01 2.43
CA ALA A 85 -6.08 3.02 3.41
C ALA A 85 -6.19 1.68 4.14
N ALA A 86 -6.07 0.55 3.43
CA ALA A 86 -6.11 -0.78 4.02
C ALA A 86 -4.92 -1.02 4.96
N ALA A 87 -3.71 -0.68 4.54
CA ALA A 87 -2.49 -0.86 5.32
C ALA A 87 -2.44 -0.03 6.61
N ALA A 88 -3.24 1.04 6.71
CA ALA A 88 -3.36 1.87 7.90
C ALA A 88 -4.30 1.31 8.99
N LEU A 89 -5.02 0.21 8.71
CA LEU A 89 -5.96 -0.42 9.63
C LEU A 89 -5.28 -1.43 10.58
N PRO A 90 -5.96 -1.86 11.67
CA PRO A 90 -5.55 -3.02 12.46
C PRO A 90 -5.33 -4.27 11.59
N LEU A 91 -4.48 -5.20 12.03
CA LEU A 91 -4.01 -6.32 11.20
C LEU A 91 -5.13 -7.16 10.57
N ASP A 92 -6.15 -7.50 11.34
CA ASP A 92 -7.30 -8.28 10.90
C ASP A 92 -8.09 -7.58 9.78
N GLU A 93 -8.34 -6.27 9.93
CA GLU A 93 -8.96 -5.44 8.90
C GLU A 93 -8.04 -5.27 7.68
N ALA A 94 -6.77 -4.92 7.92
CA ALA A 94 -5.81 -4.64 6.86
C ALA A 94 -5.63 -5.85 5.95
N THR A 95 -5.48 -7.05 6.52
CA THR A 95 -5.30 -8.28 5.75
C THR A 95 -6.54 -8.66 4.95
N TYR A 96 -7.75 -8.43 5.50
CA TYR A 96 -9.00 -8.62 4.77
C TYR A 96 -9.06 -7.73 3.52
N TYR A 97 -8.88 -6.42 3.71
CA TYR A 97 -8.97 -5.45 2.62
C TYR A 97 -7.86 -5.60 1.59
N LEU A 98 -6.63 -5.87 2.03
CA LEU A 98 -5.52 -6.13 1.11
C LEU A 98 -5.75 -7.40 0.31
N ASP A 99 -6.28 -8.48 0.90
CA ASP A 99 -6.64 -9.68 0.14
C ASP A 99 -7.69 -9.41 -0.92
N ALA A 100 -8.72 -8.61 -0.61
CA ALA A 100 -9.70 -8.19 -1.59
C ALA A 100 -9.05 -7.37 -2.72
N LEU A 101 -8.21 -6.39 -2.40
CA LEU A 101 -7.54 -5.55 -3.42
C LEU A 101 -6.58 -6.35 -4.31
N PHE A 102 -5.85 -7.32 -3.75
CA PHE A 102 -4.99 -8.22 -4.53
C PHE A 102 -5.80 -9.15 -5.42
N ALA A 103 -6.94 -9.66 -4.93
CA ALA A 103 -7.87 -10.46 -5.74
C ALA A 103 -8.50 -9.65 -6.89
N LEU A 104 -8.66 -8.34 -6.71
CA LEU A 104 -9.08 -7.39 -7.74
C LEU A 104 -7.95 -6.98 -8.70
N GLY A 105 -6.74 -7.55 -8.54
CA GLY A 105 -5.63 -7.41 -9.48
C GLY A 105 -4.55 -6.40 -9.10
N TRP A 106 -4.57 -5.82 -7.90
CA TRP A 106 -3.43 -5.00 -7.44
C TRP A 106 -2.21 -5.88 -7.18
N ASP A 107 -1.07 -5.57 -7.80
CA ASP A 107 0.18 -6.28 -7.54
C ASP A 107 0.79 -5.81 -6.20
N VAL A 108 1.09 -6.76 -5.31
CA VAL A 108 1.71 -6.49 -4.00
C VAL A 108 3.04 -5.72 -4.09
N ASN A 109 3.73 -5.80 -5.23
CA ASN A 109 4.97 -5.10 -5.52
C ASN A 109 4.79 -3.79 -6.29
N GLU A 110 3.56 -3.46 -6.70
CA GLU A 110 3.27 -2.18 -7.35
C GLU A 110 3.45 -1.02 -6.37
N PRO A 111 4.11 0.08 -6.79
CA PRO A 111 4.20 1.28 -5.97
C PRO A 111 2.80 1.87 -5.72
N ILE A 112 2.56 2.37 -4.50
CA ILE A 112 1.27 3.00 -4.15
C ILE A 112 0.99 4.22 -5.05
N SER A 113 2.02 4.96 -5.42
CA SER A 113 1.96 6.05 -6.40
C SER A 113 3.36 6.35 -6.94
N ASN A 114 3.50 7.26 -7.89
CA ASN A 114 4.82 7.68 -8.40
C ASN A 114 5.75 8.25 -7.31
N ALA A 115 5.21 8.66 -6.16
CA ALA A 115 5.98 9.21 -5.04
C ALA A 115 5.96 8.30 -3.80
N GLU A 116 5.23 7.18 -3.84
CA GLU A 116 5.03 6.31 -2.70
C GLU A 116 5.44 4.88 -3.04
N PRO A 117 6.17 4.22 -2.12
CA PRO A 117 6.72 2.91 -2.41
C PRO A 117 5.65 1.82 -2.42
N PRO A 118 6.04 0.58 -2.78
CA PRO A 118 5.21 -0.60 -2.57
C PRO A 118 4.79 -0.77 -1.10
N VAL A 119 3.65 -1.44 -0.91
CA VAL A 119 2.97 -1.54 0.40
C VAL A 119 3.86 -2.16 1.50
N LEU A 120 4.82 -3.02 1.14
CA LEU A 120 5.79 -3.58 2.07
C LEU A 120 6.68 -2.50 2.70
N ARG A 121 7.30 -1.63 1.88
CA ARG A 121 8.10 -0.51 2.39
C ARG A 121 7.21 0.45 3.17
N TYR A 122 6.00 0.74 2.68
CA TYR A 122 5.03 1.57 3.39
C TYR A 122 4.76 1.04 4.81
N ALA A 123 4.45 -0.25 4.96
CA ALA A 123 4.17 -0.91 6.25
C ALA A 123 5.36 -0.90 7.24
N MET A 124 6.58 -0.66 6.75
CA MET A 124 7.79 -0.56 7.56
C MET A 124 8.10 0.86 8.04
N LEU A 125 7.53 1.89 7.41
CA LEU A 125 7.82 3.28 7.73
C LEU A 125 7.24 3.65 9.09
N LYS A 126 8.11 3.61 10.12
CA LYS A 126 7.84 4.27 11.40
C LYS A 126 7.73 5.77 11.15
N ARG A 127 6.68 6.40 11.69
CA ARG A 127 6.47 7.86 11.67
C ARG A 127 7.77 8.57 12.06
N VAL A 128 8.48 9.10 11.07
CA VAL A 128 9.57 10.06 11.20
C VAL A 128 9.23 11.14 10.19
N ILE A 129 8.99 12.34 10.69
CA ILE A 129 8.84 13.54 9.86
C ILE A 129 10.19 13.70 9.16
N ILE A 130 10.25 13.33 7.89
CA ILE A 130 11.31 13.75 6.99
C ILE A 130 10.54 14.37 5.82
N ASP A 131 10.54 15.69 5.82
CA ASP A 131 9.89 16.64 4.91
C ASP A 131 8.36 16.55 4.74
N LEU A 132 7.69 17.62 5.24
CA LEU A 132 6.37 18.22 4.95
C LEU A 132 5.21 17.40 4.33
N THR A 133 5.27 16.08 4.34
CA THR A 133 4.22 15.18 3.89
C THR A 133 3.87 14.29 5.06
N VAL A 134 2.60 14.32 5.44
CA VAL A 134 2.06 13.60 6.60
C VAL A 134 1.97 12.10 6.26
N TYR A 135 3.10 11.40 6.19
CA TYR A 135 3.12 9.95 6.19
C TYR A 135 2.98 9.45 7.61
N SER A 136 1.72 9.39 8.06
CA SER A 136 1.32 8.82 9.33
C SER A 136 0.48 7.58 9.07
N LEU A 137 0.78 6.53 9.85
CA LEU A 137 -0.02 5.31 10.14
C LEU A 137 0.47 3.96 9.59
N ALA A 138 1.72 3.81 9.18
CA ALA A 138 2.37 2.50 9.27
C ALA A 138 2.95 2.34 10.68
N LEU A 139 2.11 1.89 11.60
CA LEU A 139 2.59 1.27 12.83
C LEU A 139 3.61 0.22 12.42
N HIS A 140 4.75 0.15 13.09
CA HIS A 140 5.78 -0.87 12.91
C HIS A 140 5.18 -2.27 13.13
N ASN A 141 4.44 -2.77 12.15
CA ASN A 141 3.56 -3.91 12.28
C ASN A 141 4.25 -5.10 11.65
N ILE A 142 5.16 -5.69 12.42
CA ILE A 142 5.91 -6.88 12.00
C ILE A 142 4.98 -8.02 11.55
N SER A 143 3.74 -8.05 12.06
CA SER A 143 2.74 -9.03 11.65
C SER A 143 2.22 -8.74 10.25
N LEU A 144 1.95 -7.47 9.91
CA LEU A 144 1.58 -7.07 8.54
C LEU A 144 2.75 -7.28 7.58
N VAL A 145 3.99 -6.95 7.98
CA VAL A 145 5.20 -7.24 7.19
C VAL A 145 5.30 -8.73 6.90
N ARG A 146 5.17 -9.59 7.91
CA ARG A 146 5.20 -11.05 7.73
C ARG A 146 4.08 -11.52 6.81
N TRP A 147 2.90 -10.92 6.89
CA TRP A 147 1.77 -11.27 6.04
C TRP A 147 2.02 -10.87 4.58
N LEU A 148 2.49 -9.65 4.33
CA LEU A 148 2.83 -9.16 2.98
C LEU A 148 3.92 -10.04 2.33
N LEU A 149 4.95 -10.41 3.08
CA LEU A 149 5.99 -11.33 2.60
C LEU A 149 5.43 -12.71 2.23
N LYS A 150 4.45 -13.22 2.98
CA LYS A 150 3.73 -14.46 2.62
C LYS A 150 2.87 -14.32 1.36
N LYS A 151 2.47 -13.09 1.01
CA LYS A 151 1.73 -12.77 -0.22
C LYS A 151 2.63 -12.49 -1.42
N GLY A 152 3.95 -12.66 -1.27
CA GLY A 152 4.90 -12.48 -2.37
C GLY A 152 5.47 -11.06 -2.50
N ALA A 153 5.30 -10.22 -1.47
CA ALA A 153 5.97 -8.93 -1.44
C ALA A 153 7.49 -9.11 -1.48
N ASP A 154 8.15 -8.50 -2.46
CA ASP A 154 9.60 -8.48 -2.61
C ASP A 154 10.19 -7.40 -1.69
N PRO A 155 11.06 -7.76 -0.73
CA PRO A 155 11.80 -6.80 0.09
C PRO A 155 12.63 -5.79 -0.71
N ASN A 156 12.89 -6.06 -1.99
CA ASN A 156 13.65 -5.24 -2.91
C ASN A 156 12.81 -4.54 -3.97
N ALA A 157 11.47 -4.67 -3.93
CA ALA A 157 10.59 -3.97 -4.86
C ALA A 157 10.99 -2.48 -4.91
N PRO A 158 11.26 -1.95 -6.12
CA PRO A 158 11.81 -0.61 -6.28
C PRO A 158 10.81 0.42 -5.74
N ALA A 159 11.34 1.44 -5.10
CA ALA A 159 10.54 2.59 -4.68
C ALA A 159 11.10 3.88 -5.27
N ASP A 160 12.34 4.20 -4.90
CA ASP A 160 13.19 5.22 -5.48
C ASP A 160 14.62 4.66 -5.52
N ILE A 161 15.49 5.20 -6.37
CA ILE A 161 16.88 4.78 -6.62
C ILE A 161 17.52 4.08 -5.39
N ASP A 162 17.72 2.77 -5.49
CA ASP A 162 18.34 1.88 -4.49
C ASP A 162 17.75 1.90 -3.06
N TYR A 163 16.50 2.34 -2.89
CA TYR A 163 15.87 2.57 -1.59
C TYR A 163 14.65 1.63 -1.35
N SER A 164 14.94 0.34 -1.12
CA SER A 164 13.94 -0.70 -0.87
C SER A 164 13.49 -0.85 0.60
N ALA A 165 12.52 -1.75 0.85
CA ALA A 165 12.11 -2.10 2.21
C ALA A 165 13.28 -2.68 3.03
N LEU A 166 14.11 -3.52 2.39
CA LEU A 166 15.26 -4.14 3.02
C LEU A 166 16.37 -3.12 3.36
N SER A 167 16.66 -2.15 2.49
CA SER A 167 17.71 -1.15 2.78
C SER A 167 17.35 -0.25 3.98
N ILE A 168 16.09 0.19 4.09
CA ILE A 168 15.59 0.88 5.29
C ILE A 168 15.68 -0.01 6.52
N ALA A 169 15.34 -1.30 6.39
CA ALA A 169 15.40 -2.23 7.50
C ALA A 169 16.83 -2.33 8.05
N VAL A 170 17.80 -2.47 7.17
CA VAL A 170 19.22 -2.60 7.51
C VAL A 170 19.71 -1.36 8.26
N SER A 171 19.36 -0.16 7.80
CA SER A 171 19.79 1.09 8.43
C SER A 171 19.12 1.40 9.77
N ARG A 172 17.84 1.01 9.97
CA ARG A 172 17.05 1.54 11.11
C ARG A 172 16.27 0.51 11.92
N SER A 173 16.05 -0.70 11.40
CA SER A 173 15.21 -1.69 12.07
C SER A 173 16.00 -2.61 13.01
N LYS A 174 15.24 -3.34 13.85
CA LYS A 174 15.78 -4.42 14.70
C LYS A 174 16.29 -5.56 13.82
N PHE A 175 17.34 -6.24 14.28
CA PHE A 175 17.92 -7.43 13.62
C PHE A 175 16.88 -8.49 13.26
N ARG A 176 15.84 -8.69 14.08
CA ARG A 176 14.77 -9.66 13.80
C ARG A 176 13.99 -9.33 12.52
N THR A 177 13.69 -8.05 12.28
CA THR A 177 13.00 -7.59 11.07
C THR A 177 13.91 -7.74 9.85
N VAL A 178 15.20 -7.41 9.99
CA VAL A 178 16.18 -7.57 8.91
C VAL A 178 16.35 -9.04 8.53
N LYS A 179 16.49 -9.94 9.51
CA LYS A 179 16.54 -11.39 9.26
C LYS A 179 15.32 -11.89 8.49
N LEU A 180 14.12 -11.48 8.92
CA LEU A 180 12.88 -11.85 8.24
C LEU A 180 12.88 -11.43 6.76
N LEU A 181 13.32 -10.20 6.45
CA LEU A 181 13.38 -9.74 5.06
C LEU A 181 14.48 -10.46 4.27
N LEU A 182 15.65 -10.69 4.85
CA LEU A 182 16.74 -11.42 4.20
C LEU A 182 16.36 -12.86 3.87
N GLU A 183 15.57 -13.51 4.72
CA GLU A 183 15.02 -14.85 4.48
C GLU A 183 14.12 -14.90 3.24
N HIS A 184 13.39 -13.81 2.96
CA HIS A 184 12.53 -13.66 1.78
C HIS A 184 13.24 -13.01 0.57
N ALA A 185 14.46 -12.51 0.74
CA ALA A 185 15.24 -11.85 -0.31
C ALA A 185 16.44 -12.68 -0.78
N GLN A 186 16.57 -13.96 -0.41
CA GLN A 186 17.81 -14.75 -0.58
C GLN A 186 18.37 -14.72 -2.01
N HIS A 187 17.49 -14.81 -3.02
CA HIS A 187 17.87 -14.89 -4.43
C HIS A 187 17.93 -13.53 -5.16
N SER A 188 17.60 -12.44 -4.48
CA SER A 188 17.63 -11.11 -5.10
C SER A 188 18.99 -10.45 -4.92
N HIS A 189 19.48 -9.77 -5.96
CA HIS A 189 20.59 -8.86 -5.83
C HIS A 189 20.05 -7.58 -5.19
N ASN A 190 20.59 -7.25 -4.03
CA ASN A 190 20.12 -6.13 -3.23
C ASN A 190 21.23 -5.10 -3.32
N GLY A 191 20.91 -3.83 -3.60
CA GLY A 191 21.88 -2.74 -3.77
C GLY A 191 22.78 -2.50 -2.55
N HIS A 192 23.11 -1.25 -2.25
CA HIS A 192 24.15 -0.89 -1.26
C HIS A 192 23.81 -1.19 0.23
N LEU A 193 23.42 -2.42 0.61
CA LEU A 193 23.02 -2.79 1.97
C LEU A 193 24.12 -2.55 3.01
N VAL A 194 25.39 -2.72 2.64
CA VAL A 194 26.52 -2.38 3.52
C VAL A 194 26.57 -0.89 3.81
N TYR A 195 26.39 -0.03 2.79
CA TYR A 195 26.26 1.41 2.99
C TYR A 195 25.13 1.71 3.98
N TYR A 196 23.93 1.15 3.79
CA TYR A 196 22.83 1.34 4.74
C TYR A 196 23.14 0.82 6.16
N ALA A 197 23.90 -0.26 6.30
CA ALA A 197 24.30 -0.78 7.59
C ALA A 197 25.24 0.19 8.34
N THR A 198 26.07 0.95 7.61
CA THR A 198 26.95 1.99 8.19
C THR A 198 26.20 3.22 8.67
N LEU A 199 24.95 3.44 8.24
CA LEU A 199 24.11 4.55 8.72
C LEU A 199 23.52 4.32 10.13
N ARG A 200 23.83 3.20 10.80
CA ARG A 200 23.40 2.94 12.19
C ARG A 200 24.25 3.73 13.18
N ASP A 201 23.61 4.28 14.20
CA ASP A 201 24.27 5.15 15.19
C ASP A 201 25.39 4.46 16.00
N ASP A 202 25.24 3.17 16.33
CA ASP A 202 26.26 2.40 17.04
C ASP A 202 27.16 1.63 16.06
N PRO A 203 28.48 1.93 16.00
CA PRO A 203 29.43 1.20 15.15
C PRO A 203 29.48 -0.31 15.42
N LYS A 204 29.22 -0.75 16.66
CA LYS A 204 29.15 -2.19 16.99
C LYS A 204 27.91 -2.82 16.39
N GLU A 205 26.77 -2.12 16.37
CA GLU A 205 25.58 -2.58 15.67
C GLU A 205 25.78 -2.57 14.15
N ALA A 206 26.38 -1.52 13.59
CA ALA A 206 26.73 -1.46 12.16
C ALA A 206 27.56 -2.67 11.75
N MET A 207 28.64 -2.97 12.49
CA MET A 207 29.49 -4.13 12.26
C MET A 207 28.73 -5.46 12.36
N ARG A 208 27.86 -5.61 13.37
CA ARG A 208 27.00 -6.81 13.48
C ARG A 208 26.01 -6.92 12.32
N MET A 209 25.49 -5.80 11.84
CA MET A 209 24.57 -5.75 10.72
C MET A 209 25.28 -6.16 9.41
N ILE A 210 26.48 -5.62 9.15
CA ILE A 210 27.32 -6.01 8.00
C ILE A 210 27.59 -7.52 8.02
N LYS A 211 27.97 -8.08 9.18
CA LYS A 211 28.15 -9.53 9.35
C LYS A 211 26.87 -10.32 9.07
N LEU A 212 25.70 -9.77 9.42
CA LEU A 212 24.41 -10.39 9.14
C LEU A 212 24.10 -10.41 7.63
N VAL A 213 24.19 -9.28 6.93
CA VAL A 213 23.93 -9.24 5.47
C VAL A 213 24.90 -10.14 4.71
N TYR A 214 26.19 -10.14 5.09
CA TYR A 214 27.18 -11.06 4.52
C TYR A 214 26.80 -12.54 4.71
N LYS A 215 26.30 -12.92 5.89
CA LYS A 215 25.84 -14.29 6.16
C LYS A 215 24.70 -14.74 5.23
N TYR A 216 23.90 -13.81 4.72
CA TYR A 216 22.84 -14.09 3.75
C TYR A 216 23.32 -13.91 2.28
N ASN A 217 24.62 -14.03 2.05
CA ASN A 217 25.27 -13.90 0.74
C ASN A 217 24.91 -12.60 0.02
N LYS A 218 24.75 -11.51 0.77
CA LYS A 218 24.54 -10.18 0.19
C LYS A 218 25.88 -9.51 -0.06
N PRO A 219 26.04 -8.87 -1.23
CA PRO A 219 27.32 -8.33 -1.65
C PRO A 219 27.73 -7.17 -0.75
N ILE A 220 29.04 -7.04 -0.59
CA ILE A 220 29.64 -5.98 0.23
C ILE A 220 29.82 -4.71 -0.61
N ASP A 221 30.20 -4.85 -1.88
CA ASP A 221 30.75 -3.78 -2.72
C ASP A 221 30.17 -3.69 -4.14
N ASP A 222 29.00 -4.30 -4.40
CA ASP A 222 28.43 -4.25 -5.75
C ASP A 222 27.79 -2.87 -6.01
N ILE A 223 28.49 -2.06 -6.80
CA ILE A 223 28.07 -0.74 -7.30
C ILE A 223 27.38 -0.87 -8.69
N LEU A 224 27.13 -2.09 -9.20
CA LEU A 224 26.70 -2.29 -10.59
C LEU A 224 25.60 -3.34 -10.74
#